data_AF-A0A6A6KUA7-F1
#
_entry.id   AF-A0A6A6KUA7-F1
#
_cell.length_a   1.000
_cell.length_b   1.000
_cell.length_c   1.000
_cell.angle_alpha   90.00
_cell.angle_beta   90.00
_cell.angle_gamma   90.00
#
_symmetry.space_group_name_H-M   'P 1'
#
loop_
_entity.id
_entity.type
_entity.pdbx_description
1 polymer ?
#
loop_
_entity_poly.entity_id
_entity_poly.type
_entity_poly.pdbx_seq_one_letter_code
_entity_poly.pdbx_strand_id
1 'polypeptide(L)'
;MEFRGCSVFAAFLIRTLVLLLLTAFSVYAEIPSTLDGPFQPVTVPFDVSLRGNAVDLPATDSRVRRRVKGFEPEQISVSLSASYDSVWISWITGAFQIGYNITPLDPTSVASVVRYGKLRFPLNHEAKGYSLVYNQLYPFEGLQNYTSGIIHHVRLAGLKPDTKYYYRCGDPSIEALSGIYSFKTMPVSGPSSYPSRIAVMGDLGLTFNTTTTISNVIRNKPELVLLVGDVTYANLYLTNGTGSDCYSCSFSETPIHETYQPRWDYWGRFMQYLVSKVPVMVVEGNHEIEPQAGNQTFVAYSSRFAFPSEESGSSSTFYYSFNAGGIHFIMLGAYIVITNQVKNETWALWTWHRNQDSDGKIGDQIYIVRQPDKCPKQSTRTKCWFADI
;
A
#
# COMPACT_ATOMS: atom_id res chain seq x y z
N MET A 1 -64.58 -11.52 30.45
CA MET A 1 -63.59 -11.04 29.48
C MET A 1 -62.22 -11.59 29.85
N GLU A 2 -62.09 -12.91 29.77
CA GLU A 2 -60.81 -13.63 29.82
C GLU A 2 -60.70 -14.28 28.44
N PHE A 3 -59.51 -14.27 27.82
CA PHE A 3 -59.10 -14.95 26.57
C PHE A 3 -58.19 -14.11 25.65
N ARG A 4 -57.57 -13.01 26.13
CA ARG A 4 -56.52 -12.29 25.37
C ARG A 4 -55.07 -12.49 25.86
N GLY A 5 -54.85 -13.06 27.04
CA GLY A 5 -53.51 -13.23 27.61
C GLY A 5 -52.70 -14.43 27.08
N CYS A 6 -53.37 -15.55 26.76
CA CYS A 6 -52.68 -16.79 26.38
C CYS A 6 -52.00 -16.73 25.00
N SER A 7 -52.60 -16.00 24.05
CA SER A 7 -52.09 -15.89 22.67
C SER A 7 -50.79 -15.08 22.57
N VAL A 8 -50.66 -14.02 23.38
CA VAL A 8 -49.47 -13.16 23.38
C VAL A 8 -48.28 -13.87 24.02
N PHE A 9 -48.53 -14.65 25.08
CA PHE A 9 -47.48 -15.42 25.76
C PHE A 9 -46.95 -16.57 24.89
N ALA A 10 -47.85 -17.27 24.18
CA ALA A 10 -47.47 -18.31 23.21
C ALA A 10 -46.67 -17.73 22.04
N ALA A 11 -47.08 -16.58 21.50
CA ALA A 11 -46.35 -15.91 20.41
C ALA A 11 -44.96 -15.43 20.85
N PHE A 12 -44.82 -14.98 22.10
CA PHE A 12 -43.54 -14.59 22.67
C PHE A 12 -42.62 -15.81 22.82
N LEU A 13 -43.11 -16.90 23.41
CA LEU A 13 -42.37 -18.17 23.56
C LEU A 13 -41.91 -18.74 22.21
N ILE A 14 -42.78 -18.72 21.20
CA ILE A 14 -42.42 -19.18 19.84
C ILE A 14 -41.33 -18.29 19.24
N ARG A 15 -41.41 -16.96 19.40
CA ARG A 15 -40.35 -16.05 18.94
C ARG A 15 -39.03 -16.27 19.67
N THR A 16 -39.05 -16.48 20.98
CA THR A 16 -37.82 -16.77 21.75
C THR A 16 -37.23 -18.11 21.36
N LEU A 17 -38.06 -19.14 21.12
CA LEU A 17 -37.63 -20.46 20.66
C LEU A 17 -37.04 -20.41 19.25
N VAL A 18 -37.65 -19.64 18.34
CA VAL A 18 -37.12 -19.41 16.98
C VAL A 18 -35.80 -18.64 17.04
N LEU A 19 -35.67 -17.65 17.93
CA LEU A 19 -34.40 -16.93 18.13
C LEU A 19 -33.31 -17.86 18.68
N LEU A 20 -33.65 -18.72 19.65
CA LEU A 20 -32.76 -19.73 20.23
C LEU A 20 -32.34 -20.78 19.19
N LEU A 21 -33.28 -21.23 18.35
CA LEU A 21 -33.00 -22.15 17.24
C LEU A 21 -32.13 -21.50 16.17
N LEU A 22 -32.35 -20.22 15.84
CA LEU A 22 -31.49 -19.46 14.93
C LEU A 22 -30.08 -19.26 15.48
N THR A 23 -29.91 -19.11 16.80
CA THR A 23 -28.58 -19.11 17.43
C THR A 23 -27.94 -20.50 17.51
N ALA A 24 -28.76 -21.57 17.55
CA ALA A 24 -28.28 -22.95 17.56
C ALA A 24 -27.77 -23.41 16.18
N PHE A 25 -28.21 -22.79 15.09
CA PHE A 25 -27.62 -22.93 13.75
C PHE A 25 -26.45 -21.95 13.52
N SER A 26 -25.66 -21.70 14.55
CA SER A 26 -24.29 -21.26 14.35
C SER A 26 -23.57 -22.43 13.68
N VAL A 27 -23.49 -22.42 12.34
CA VAL A 27 -22.61 -23.33 11.60
C VAL A 27 -21.19 -22.96 12.03
N TYR A 28 -20.72 -23.59 13.11
CA TYR A 28 -19.31 -23.66 13.46
C TYR A 28 -18.66 -24.53 12.39
N ALA A 29 -18.49 -23.98 11.20
CA ALA A 29 -17.51 -24.51 10.27
C ALA A 29 -16.15 -24.21 10.91
N GLU A 30 -15.48 -25.25 11.43
CA GLU A 30 -14.10 -25.12 11.86
C GLU A 30 -13.29 -24.57 10.69
N ILE A 31 -12.51 -23.51 10.94
CA ILE A 31 -11.59 -22.98 9.94
C ILE A 31 -10.45 -23.99 9.83
N PRO A 32 -10.24 -24.61 8.65
CA PRO A 32 -9.22 -25.62 8.48
C PRO A 32 -7.82 -25.05 8.78
N SER A 33 -6.95 -25.85 9.41
CA SER A 33 -5.59 -25.45 9.77
C SER A 33 -4.55 -26.17 8.91
N THR A 34 -3.49 -25.49 8.48
CA THR A 34 -2.41 -26.15 7.72
C THR A 34 -1.69 -27.25 8.51
N LEU A 35 -1.90 -27.33 9.84
CA LEU A 35 -1.50 -28.46 10.67
C LEU A 35 -2.22 -29.78 10.28
N ASP A 36 -3.40 -29.68 9.67
CA ASP A 36 -4.23 -30.82 9.23
C ASP A 36 -3.72 -31.43 7.90
N GLY A 37 -2.73 -30.79 7.27
CA GLY A 37 -2.15 -31.20 5.99
C GLY A 37 -2.73 -30.47 4.79
N PRO A 38 -2.40 -30.92 3.55
CA PRO A 38 -2.91 -30.30 2.34
C PRO A 38 -4.41 -30.56 2.18
N PHE A 39 -5.16 -29.52 1.86
CA PHE A 39 -6.59 -29.63 1.57
C PHE A 39 -6.83 -30.05 0.12
N GLN A 40 -7.98 -30.68 -0.12
CA GLN A 40 -8.42 -30.95 -1.49
C GLN A 40 -8.59 -29.62 -2.24
N PRO A 41 -8.08 -29.49 -3.48
CA PRO A 41 -8.26 -28.28 -4.27
C PRO A 41 -9.75 -27.95 -4.44
N VAL A 42 -10.11 -26.69 -4.14
CA VAL A 42 -11.47 -26.17 -4.34
C VAL A 42 -11.41 -25.07 -5.39
N THR A 43 -12.23 -25.20 -6.43
CA THR A 43 -12.44 -24.14 -7.41
C THR A 43 -13.85 -23.61 -7.26
N VAL A 44 -13.98 -22.31 -6.96
CA VAL A 44 -15.29 -21.65 -6.95
C VAL A 44 -15.73 -21.47 -8.40
N PRO A 45 -16.94 -21.92 -8.79
CA PRO A 45 -17.44 -21.72 -10.14
C PRO A 45 -17.48 -20.24 -10.51
N PHE A 46 -17.16 -19.92 -11.75
CA PHE A 46 -17.23 -18.56 -12.25
C PHE A 46 -18.68 -18.04 -12.19
N ASP A 47 -18.88 -16.93 -11.48
CA ASP A 47 -20.16 -16.25 -11.41
C ASP A 47 -20.35 -15.37 -12.64
N VAL A 48 -21.23 -15.80 -13.55
CA VAL A 48 -21.55 -15.11 -14.80
C VAL A 48 -22.18 -13.73 -14.60
N SER A 49 -22.68 -13.43 -13.40
CA SER A 49 -23.18 -12.09 -13.06
C SER A 49 -22.06 -11.06 -12.89
N LEU A 50 -20.81 -11.50 -12.69
CA LEU A 50 -19.63 -10.64 -12.57
C LEU A 50 -19.02 -10.25 -13.94
N ARG A 51 -19.78 -10.38 -15.04
CA ARG A 51 -19.31 -10.04 -16.39
C ARG A 51 -19.19 -8.53 -16.59
N GLY A 52 -18.12 -8.12 -17.27
CA GLY A 52 -17.82 -6.74 -17.63
C GLY A 52 -16.50 -6.26 -17.02
N ASN A 53 -15.97 -5.16 -17.55
CA ASN A 53 -14.78 -4.52 -16.99
C ASN A 53 -15.16 -3.58 -15.86
N ALA A 54 -14.25 -3.42 -14.89
CA ALA A 54 -14.44 -2.46 -13.82
C ALA A 54 -14.41 -1.03 -14.38
N VAL A 55 -15.38 -0.21 -14.00
CA VAL A 55 -15.48 1.16 -14.51
C VAL A 55 -14.63 2.10 -13.64
N ASP A 56 -13.73 2.82 -14.29
CA ASP A 56 -12.86 3.79 -13.64
C ASP A 56 -13.64 4.98 -13.04
N LEU A 57 -13.22 5.44 -11.86
CA LEU A 57 -13.81 6.62 -11.24
C LEU A 57 -13.53 7.85 -12.11
N PRO A 58 -14.55 8.64 -12.47
CA PRO A 58 -14.35 9.82 -13.28
C PRO A 58 -13.69 10.94 -12.48
N ALA A 59 -13.00 11.85 -13.15
CA ALA A 59 -12.38 13.04 -12.53
C ALA A 59 -13.40 13.96 -11.81
N THR A 60 -14.69 13.81 -12.14
CA THR A 60 -15.80 14.54 -11.50
C THR A 60 -16.23 13.92 -10.16
N ASP A 61 -15.80 12.70 -9.82
CA ASP A 61 -16.14 12.06 -8.56
C ASP A 61 -15.63 12.92 -7.38
N SER A 62 -16.52 13.23 -6.45
CA SER A 62 -16.22 14.08 -5.30
C SER A 62 -15.00 13.62 -4.48
N ARG A 63 -14.69 12.31 -4.49
CA ARG A 63 -13.61 11.69 -3.72
C ARG A 63 -12.23 11.90 -4.33
N VAL A 64 -12.14 12.15 -5.64
CA VAL A 64 -10.88 12.36 -6.36
C VAL A 64 -10.63 13.84 -6.68
N ARG A 65 -11.64 14.67 -6.55
CA ARG A 65 -11.54 16.12 -6.71
C ARG A 65 -10.65 16.72 -5.63
N ARG A 66 -9.89 17.73 -6.01
CA ARG A 66 -9.13 18.57 -5.07
C ARG A 66 -10.10 19.33 -4.16
N ARG A 67 -9.93 19.18 -2.83
CA ARG A 67 -10.81 19.79 -1.80
C ARG A 67 -10.14 20.89 -0.98
N VAL A 68 -8.83 21.04 -1.13
CA VAL A 68 -7.99 22.00 -0.40
C VAL A 68 -7.72 23.24 -1.26
N LYS A 69 -7.22 24.33 -0.67
CA LYS A 69 -6.90 25.60 -1.36
C LYS A 69 -5.42 25.94 -1.25
N GLY A 70 -4.88 26.66 -2.25
CA GLY A 70 -3.48 27.09 -2.24
C GLY A 70 -2.51 25.94 -1.99
N PHE A 71 -1.66 26.08 -0.98
CA PHE A 71 -0.67 25.08 -0.57
C PHE A 71 -1.11 24.22 0.63
N GLU A 72 -2.40 24.21 0.98
CA GLU A 72 -2.90 23.27 1.99
C GLU A 72 -2.60 21.81 1.61
N PRO A 73 -2.22 20.93 2.57
CA PRO A 73 -1.87 19.54 2.28
C PRO A 73 -3.03 18.68 1.78
N GLU A 74 -2.76 17.89 0.73
CA GLU A 74 -3.61 16.81 0.23
C GLU A 74 -2.78 15.51 0.05
N GLN A 75 -3.46 14.41 -0.26
CA GLN A 75 -2.86 13.09 -0.51
C GLN A 75 -2.00 12.60 0.66
N ILE A 76 -2.43 12.90 1.88
CA ILE A 76 -1.68 12.62 3.10
C ILE A 76 -1.59 11.11 3.34
N SER A 77 -0.38 10.60 3.53
CA SER A 77 -0.10 9.19 3.82
C SER A 77 0.89 9.02 4.97
N VAL A 78 0.82 7.85 5.61
CA VAL A 78 1.77 7.37 6.60
C VAL A 78 2.44 6.12 6.02
N SER A 79 3.77 6.04 6.09
CA SER A 79 4.54 4.82 5.80
C SER A 79 5.37 4.44 7.03
N LEU A 80 5.71 3.17 7.19
CA LEU A 80 6.63 2.75 8.24
C LEU A 80 8.08 3.13 7.89
N SER A 81 8.88 3.38 8.92
CA SER A 81 10.35 3.25 8.80
C SER A 81 10.75 1.77 8.97
N ALA A 82 12.03 1.45 9.08
CA ALA A 82 12.49 0.07 9.26
C ALA A 82 12.11 -0.55 10.63
N SER A 83 11.79 0.29 11.63
CA SER A 83 11.48 -0.10 13.01
C SER A 83 10.29 0.67 13.57
N TYR A 84 9.68 0.16 14.65
CA TYR A 84 8.45 0.65 15.27
C TYR A 84 8.53 2.10 15.79
N ASP A 85 9.73 2.59 16.07
CA ASP A 85 10.01 3.88 16.69
C ASP A 85 10.07 5.02 15.67
N SER A 86 9.81 4.73 14.39
CA SER A 86 9.82 5.73 13.34
C SER A 86 8.78 5.47 12.27
N VAL A 87 8.20 6.55 11.74
CA VAL A 87 7.30 6.54 10.58
C VAL A 87 7.63 7.70 9.66
N TRP A 88 7.19 7.61 8.42
CA TRP A 88 7.20 8.71 7.47
C TRP A 88 5.79 9.27 7.30
N ILE A 89 5.67 10.60 7.29
CA ILE A 89 4.45 11.31 6.91
C ILE A 89 4.73 11.98 5.57
N SER A 90 3.90 11.69 4.57
CA SER A 90 4.01 12.27 3.23
C SER A 90 2.73 12.98 2.85
N TRP A 91 2.84 14.02 2.02
CA TRP A 91 1.70 14.76 1.47
C TRP A 91 2.12 15.55 0.23
N ILE A 92 1.14 16.12 -0.46
CA ILE A 92 1.35 17.01 -1.60
C ILE A 92 0.73 18.39 -1.30
N THR A 93 1.40 19.46 -1.73
CA THR A 93 0.87 20.83 -1.72
C THR A 93 0.89 21.44 -3.12
N GLY A 94 -0.04 22.35 -3.38
CA GLY A 94 -0.23 22.91 -4.72
C GLY A 94 -0.94 21.94 -5.68
N ALA A 95 -1.42 22.47 -6.80
CA ALA A 95 -2.05 21.65 -7.84
C ALA A 95 -0.99 21.15 -8.83
N PHE A 96 -1.19 19.93 -9.35
CA PHE A 96 -0.45 19.47 -10.53
C PHE A 96 -0.79 20.33 -11.75
N GLN A 97 0.06 20.27 -12.77
CA GLN A 97 -0.21 20.83 -14.09
C GLN A 97 -0.10 19.72 -15.13
N ILE A 98 -1.00 19.73 -16.11
CA ILE A 98 -0.96 18.87 -17.28
C ILE A 98 -1.27 19.70 -18.53
N GLY A 99 -0.49 19.51 -19.58
CA GLY A 99 -0.65 20.22 -20.84
C GLY A 99 0.66 20.37 -21.61
N TYR A 100 0.63 21.15 -22.69
CA TYR A 100 1.80 21.37 -23.55
C TYR A 100 2.86 22.28 -22.93
N ASN A 101 2.42 23.24 -22.10
CA ASN A 101 3.29 24.18 -21.39
C ASN A 101 3.07 23.99 -19.88
N ILE A 102 4.04 23.36 -19.24
CA ILE A 102 4.07 23.17 -17.78
C ILE A 102 5.22 23.97 -17.17
N THR A 103 5.06 24.42 -15.93
CA THR A 103 6.13 25.09 -15.18
C THR A 103 6.25 24.42 -13.82
N PRO A 104 7.26 23.54 -13.62
CA PRO A 104 7.46 22.87 -12.35
C PRO A 104 7.52 23.86 -11.19
N LEU A 105 6.84 23.52 -10.09
CA LEU A 105 6.89 24.33 -8.87
C LEU A 105 8.28 24.25 -8.24
N ASP A 106 8.72 25.32 -7.58
CA ASP A 106 9.92 25.28 -6.76
C ASP A 106 9.63 24.51 -5.46
N PRO A 107 10.20 23.32 -5.22
CA PRO A 107 9.91 22.53 -4.03
C PRO A 107 10.36 23.23 -2.74
N THR A 108 11.29 24.19 -2.81
CA THR A 108 11.78 24.92 -1.63
C THR A 108 10.85 26.06 -1.20
N SER A 109 9.83 26.38 -2.00
CA SER A 109 8.88 27.46 -1.73
C SER A 109 7.87 27.16 -0.61
N VAL A 110 7.75 25.89 -0.20
CA VAL A 110 6.84 25.43 0.86
C VAL A 110 7.59 24.51 1.82
N ALA A 111 7.56 24.80 3.12
CA ALA A 111 8.26 24.01 4.12
C ALA A 111 7.59 22.65 4.40
N SER A 112 8.42 21.61 4.60
CA SER A 112 7.97 20.27 5.01
C SER A 112 8.00 20.13 6.53
N VAL A 113 6.93 20.50 7.23
CA VAL A 113 6.85 20.43 8.70
C VAL A 113 5.74 19.50 9.18
N VAL A 114 6.04 18.68 10.19
CA VAL A 114 5.04 17.90 10.92
C VAL A 114 5.10 18.25 12.40
N ARG A 115 3.95 18.64 12.96
CA ARG A 115 3.76 18.75 14.41
C ARG A 115 2.99 17.54 14.92
N TYR A 116 3.47 16.91 15.99
CA TYR A 116 2.92 15.65 16.48
C TYR A 116 2.98 15.51 18.00
N GLY A 117 2.23 14.55 18.54
CA GLY A 117 2.20 14.24 19.97
C GLY A 117 1.24 13.12 20.34
N LYS A 118 1.37 12.62 21.57
CA LYS A 118 0.46 11.59 22.12
C LYS A 118 -0.93 12.14 22.48
N LEU A 119 -1.02 13.46 22.69
CA LEU A 119 -2.27 14.17 22.91
C LEU A 119 -2.71 14.86 21.62
N ARG A 120 -4.03 14.99 21.42
CA ARG A 120 -4.59 15.72 20.27
C ARG A 120 -4.24 17.21 20.32
N PHE A 121 -4.11 17.78 21.52
CA PHE A 121 -3.65 19.13 21.77
C PHE A 121 -3.03 19.21 23.18
N PRO A 122 -1.91 19.92 23.38
CA PRO A 122 -1.03 20.49 22.36
C PRO A 122 -0.18 19.43 21.62
N LEU A 123 0.22 19.73 20.38
CA LEU A 123 1.17 18.92 19.61
C LEU A 123 2.59 19.44 19.88
N ASN A 124 3.26 18.84 20.86
CA ASN A 124 4.50 19.39 21.45
C ASN A 124 5.80 19.01 20.73
N HIS A 125 5.73 18.13 19.74
CA HIS A 125 6.90 17.74 18.95
C HIS A 125 6.78 18.30 17.54
N GLU A 126 7.92 18.61 16.94
CA GLU A 126 8.04 19.08 15.56
C GLU A 126 9.16 18.31 14.86
N ALA A 127 8.94 17.94 13.61
CA ALA A 127 9.93 17.37 12.72
C ALA A 127 9.89 18.11 11.38
N LYS A 128 11.05 18.20 10.74
CA LYS A 128 11.22 18.77 9.39
C LYS A 128 11.73 17.68 8.46
N GLY A 129 11.38 17.80 7.19
CA GLY A 129 11.87 16.89 6.15
C GLY A 129 12.18 17.63 4.88
N TYR A 130 12.07 16.95 3.76
CA TYR A 130 12.39 17.48 2.44
C TYR A 130 11.16 17.53 1.54
N SER A 131 11.33 18.17 0.39
CA SER A 131 10.31 18.29 -0.63
C SER A 131 10.92 18.12 -2.02
N LEU A 132 10.11 17.71 -2.98
CA LEU A 132 10.50 17.53 -4.37
C LEU A 132 9.29 17.73 -5.30
N VAL A 133 9.58 17.84 -6.59
CA VAL A 133 8.59 17.76 -7.67
C VAL A 133 9.08 16.73 -8.67
N TYR A 134 8.15 16.07 -9.35
CA TYR A 134 8.51 15.24 -10.50
C TYR A 134 7.73 15.65 -11.74
N ASN A 135 8.28 15.28 -12.88
CA ASN A 135 7.69 15.53 -14.18
C ASN A 135 7.47 14.20 -14.91
N GLN A 136 6.45 14.17 -15.75
CA GLN A 136 6.27 13.15 -16.78
C GLN A 136 6.34 13.85 -18.14
N LEU A 137 7.44 13.65 -18.85
CA LEU A 137 7.78 14.40 -20.06
C LEU A 137 7.79 13.50 -21.29
N TYR A 138 7.10 13.92 -22.34
CA TYR A 138 7.01 13.20 -23.61
C TYR A 138 7.53 14.08 -24.75
N PRO A 139 8.66 13.73 -25.39
CA PRO A 139 9.27 14.52 -26.45
C PRO A 139 8.64 14.22 -27.82
N PHE A 140 7.32 14.06 -27.86
CA PHE A 140 6.56 13.71 -29.07
C PHE A 140 5.47 14.76 -29.30
N GLU A 141 5.31 15.18 -30.56
CA GLU A 141 4.27 16.13 -30.93
C GLU A 141 2.88 15.57 -30.60
N GLY A 142 2.01 16.41 -30.02
CA GLY A 142 0.65 16.05 -29.66
C GLY A 142 0.48 15.46 -28.25
N LEU A 143 1.56 14.96 -27.61
CA LEU A 143 1.52 14.45 -26.25
C LEU A 143 1.61 15.58 -25.21
N GLN A 144 0.85 15.45 -24.13
CA GLN A 144 0.85 16.43 -23.02
C GLN A 144 1.87 16.03 -21.95
N ASN A 145 2.54 17.02 -21.38
CA ASN A 145 3.46 16.85 -20.26
C ASN A 145 2.72 17.04 -18.93
N TYR A 146 3.29 16.49 -17.86
CA TYR A 146 2.78 16.65 -16.50
C TYR A 146 3.90 17.10 -15.55
N THR A 147 3.56 17.95 -14.58
CA THR A 147 4.39 18.22 -13.40
C THR A 147 3.53 18.15 -12.13
N SER A 148 4.08 17.56 -11.07
CA SER A 148 3.37 17.37 -9.83
C SER A 148 3.17 18.66 -9.04
N GLY A 149 2.28 18.60 -8.04
CA GLY A 149 2.41 19.48 -6.88
C GLY A 149 3.74 19.22 -6.14
N ILE A 150 4.04 20.02 -5.13
CA ILE A 150 5.21 19.80 -4.28
C ILE A 150 4.93 18.61 -3.37
N ILE A 151 5.73 17.56 -3.48
CA ILE A 151 5.64 16.35 -2.65
C ILE A 151 6.57 16.52 -1.46
N HIS A 152 6.09 16.17 -0.26
CA HIS A 152 6.81 16.34 0.99
C HIS A 152 6.96 14.99 1.69
N HIS A 153 8.12 14.75 2.29
CA HIS A 153 8.38 13.59 3.13
C HIS A 153 9.04 14.02 4.44
N VAL A 154 8.44 13.65 5.56
CA VAL A 154 8.96 13.95 6.90
C VAL A 154 9.01 12.69 7.74
N ARG A 155 10.22 12.36 8.20
CA ARG A 155 10.44 11.24 9.12
C ARG A 155 10.21 11.69 10.56
N LEU A 156 9.35 10.97 11.27
CA LEU A 156 9.18 11.07 12.72
C LEU A 156 10.01 9.95 13.36
N ALA A 157 10.81 10.27 14.37
CA ALA A 157 11.66 9.32 15.07
C ALA A 157 11.47 9.41 16.60
N GLY A 158 11.97 8.42 17.33
CA GLY A 158 11.86 8.35 18.79
C GLY A 158 10.44 8.10 19.29
N LEU A 159 9.60 7.47 18.47
CA LEU A 159 8.23 7.15 18.82
C LEU A 159 8.18 5.94 19.76
N LYS A 160 7.16 5.89 20.62
CA LYS A 160 6.90 4.71 21.45
C LYS A 160 6.16 3.65 20.62
N PRO A 161 6.44 2.35 20.80
CA PRO A 161 5.70 1.28 20.13
C PRO A 161 4.25 1.25 20.58
N ASP A 162 3.38 0.66 19.75
CA ASP A 162 1.96 0.43 20.05
C ASP A 162 1.21 1.67 20.57
N THR A 163 1.63 2.86 20.13
CA THR A 163 1.19 4.14 20.69
C THR A 163 0.49 4.96 19.62
N LYS A 164 -0.67 5.50 19.98
CA LYS A 164 -1.38 6.45 19.12
C LYS A 164 -0.70 7.82 19.16
N TYR A 165 -0.38 8.35 18.00
CA TYR A 165 0.11 9.71 17.80
C TYR A 165 -0.88 10.52 16.98
N TYR A 166 -1.11 11.75 17.39
CA TYR A 166 -1.81 12.77 16.61
C TYR A 166 -0.77 13.60 15.87
N TYR A 167 -1.09 14.02 14.65
CA TYR A 167 -0.21 14.85 13.85
C TYR A 167 -0.98 15.81 12.95
N ARG A 168 -0.30 16.88 12.54
CA ARG A 168 -0.68 17.70 11.38
C ARG A 168 0.59 18.01 10.59
N CYS A 169 0.50 17.96 9.27
CA CYS A 169 1.57 18.33 8.34
C CYS A 169 1.25 19.64 7.61
N GLY A 170 2.27 20.24 6.99
CA GLY A 170 2.16 21.40 6.12
C GLY A 170 3.25 22.44 6.41
N ASP A 171 2.97 23.70 6.07
CA ASP A 171 3.86 24.82 6.32
C ASP A 171 3.22 25.83 7.30
N PRO A 172 3.74 25.94 8.54
CA PRO A 172 3.20 26.85 9.53
C PRO A 172 3.46 28.33 9.21
N SER A 173 4.35 28.67 8.27
CA SER A 173 4.69 30.06 7.93
C SER A 173 3.71 30.72 6.95
N ILE A 174 2.92 29.92 6.22
CA ILE A 174 1.97 30.40 5.19
C ILE A 174 0.53 29.96 5.46
N GLU A 175 0.20 29.68 6.72
CA GLU A 175 -1.12 29.15 7.16
C GLU A 175 -1.60 27.89 6.41
N ALA A 176 -0.69 27.14 5.82
CA ALA A 176 -0.98 25.94 5.02
C ALA A 176 -0.80 24.66 5.84
N LEU A 177 -1.54 24.54 6.94
CA LEU A 177 -1.53 23.35 7.80
C LEU A 177 -2.77 22.48 7.55
N SER A 178 -2.55 21.17 7.52
CA SER A 178 -3.63 20.19 7.49
C SER A 178 -4.46 20.18 8.78
N GLY A 179 -5.64 19.55 8.72
CA GLY A 179 -6.38 19.11 9.90
C GLY A 179 -5.58 18.10 10.74
N ILE A 180 -6.06 17.79 11.94
CA ILE A 180 -5.39 16.83 12.82
C ILE A 180 -5.77 15.40 12.44
N TYR A 181 -4.77 14.60 12.09
CA TYR A 181 -4.86 13.16 11.83
C TYR A 181 -4.26 12.37 13.00
N SER A 182 -4.35 11.04 12.94
CA SER A 182 -3.70 10.18 13.90
C SER A 182 -3.36 8.81 13.30
N PHE A 183 -2.22 8.26 13.70
CA PHE A 183 -1.80 6.90 13.39
C PHE A 183 -1.41 6.16 14.68
N LYS A 184 -1.22 4.85 14.59
CA LYS A 184 -0.68 4.02 15.68
C LYS A 184 0.65 3.43 15.20
N THR A 185 1.70 3.54 16.00
CA THR A 185 2.98 2.88 15.71
C THR A 185 2.85 1.37 15.82
N MET A 186 3.73 0.66 15.12
CA MET A 186 3.78 -0.80 15.22
C MET A 186 4.16 -1.26 16.63
N PRO A 187 3.77 -2.48 17.03
CA PRO A 187 4.26 -3.08 18.27
C PRO A 187 5.78 -3.29 18.24
N VAL A 188 6.39 -3.43 19.42
CA VAL A 188 7.81 -3.74 19.56
C VAL A 188 8.13 -5.08 18.88
N SER A 189 9.31 -5.20 18.28
CA SER A 189 9.77 -6.46 17.70
C SER A 189 9.90 -7.55 18.76
N GLY A 190 9.18 -8.65 18.59
CA GLY A 190 9.24 -9.79 19.52
C GLY A 190 8.30 -10.93 19.14
N PRO A 191 8.57 -12.16 19.60
CA PRO A 191 7.87 -13.38 19.16
C PRO A 191 6.41 -13.50 19.63
N SER A 192 5.92 -12.54 20.41
CA SER A 192 4.55 -12.50 20.95
C SER A 192 3.88 -11.13 20.78
N SER A 193 4.45 -10.27 19.94
CA SER A 193 4.04 -8.87 19.76
C SER A 193 3.78 -8.64 18.29
N TYR A 194 2.51 -8.58 17.87
CA TYR A 194 2.12 -8.56 16.46
C TYR A 194 1.06 -7.50 16.20
N PRO A 195 1.09 -6.83 15.02
CA PRO A 195 -0.08 -6.09 14.58
C PRO A 195 -1.26 -7.05 14.44
N SER A 196 -2.44 -6.64 14.89
CA SER A 196 -3.60 -7.52 14.95
C SER A 196 -4.11 -7.92 13.57
N ARG A 197 -4.02 -7.01 12.61
CA ARG A 197 -4.53 -7.19 11.24
C ARG A 197 -3.62 -6.47 10.25
N ILE A 198 -3.18 -7.20 9.25
CA ILE A 198 -2.44 -6.67 8.10
C ILE A 198 -3.31 -6.90 6.87
N ALA A 199 -3.64 -5.83 6.16
CA ALA A 199 -4.33 -5.93 4.88
C ALA A 199 -3.27 -6.07 3.77
N VAL A 200 -3.49 -6.99 2.85
CA VAL A 200 -2.64 -7.18 1.66
C VAL A 200 -3.52 -7.00 0.44
N MET A 201 -3.08 -6.14 -0.48
CA MET A 201 -3.75 -5.83 -1.74
C MET A 201 -2.70 -5.66 -2.83
N GLY A 202 -3.07 -5.89 -4.08
CA GLY A 202 -2.30 -5.56 -5.29
C GLY A 202 -3.28 -5.14 -6.37
N ASP A 203 -2.79 -4.58 -7.48
CA ASP A 203 -3.58 -4.36 -8.68
C ASP A 203 -4.84 -3.52 -8.41
N LEU A 204 -4.69 -2.45 -7.62
CA LEU A 204 -5.84 -1.72 -7.11
C LEU A 204 -6.57 -0.92 -8.19
N GLY A 205 -5.81 -0.18 -9.01
CA GLY A 205 -6.35 0.83 -9.90
C GLY A 205 -7.24 1.84 -9.18
N LEU A 206 -8.17 2.45 -9.91
CA LEU A 206 -9.12 3.40 -9.33
C LEU A 206 -10.49 3.32 -10.02
N THR A 207 -11.17 2.21 -9.73
CA THR A 207 -12.49 1.84 -10.25
C THR A 207 -13.56 1.86 -9.15
N PHE A 208 -14.84 1.74 -9.51
CA PHE A 208 -15.90 1.49 -8.52
C PHE A 208 -15.66 0.20 -7.71
N ASN A 209 -15.08 -0.83 -8.32
CA ASN A 209 -14.70 -2.08 -7.64
C ASN A 209 -13.62 -1.81 -6.59
N THR A 210 -12.60 -1.00 -6.93
CA THR A 210 -11.58 -0.53 -5.97
C THR A 210 -12.24 0.11 -4.75
N THR A 211 -13.32 0.90 -4.93
CA THR A 211 -14.02 1.51 -3.80
C THR A 211 -14.69 0.50 -2.87
N THR A 212 -15.17 -0.62 -3.42
CA THR A 212 -15.72 -1.73 -2.63
C THR A 212 -14.61 -2.46 -1.87
N THR A 213 -13.49 -2.75 -2.55
CA THR A 213 -12.29 -3.35 -1.93
C THR A 213 -11.81 -2.51 -0.75
N ILE A 214 -11.61 -1.21 -0.95
CA ILE A 214 -11.13 -0.30 0.11
C ILE A 214 -12.18 -0.15 1.23
N SER A 215 -13.48 -0.16 0.91
CA SER A 215 -14.53 -0.18 1.93
C SER A 215 -14.50 -1.45 2.78
N ASN A 216 -14.20 -2.61 2.19
CA ASN A 216 -14.00 -3.87 2.91
C ASN A 216 -12.75 -3.81 3.79
N VAL A 217 -11.64 -3.29 3.28
CA VAL A 217 -10.40 -3.14 4.07
C VAL A 217 -10.62 -2.23 5.26
N ILE A 218 -11.21 -1.05 5.07
CA ILE A 218 -11.51 -0.12 6.18
C ILE A 218 -12.40 -0.77 7.24
N ARG A 219 -13.44 -1.52 6.84
CA ARG A 219 -14.33 -2.23 7.77
C ARG A 219 -13.59 -3.26 8.63
N ASN A 220 -12.54 -3.87 8.09
CA ASN A 220 -11.70 -4.83 8.79
C ASN A 220 -10.66 -4.17 9.73
N LYS A 221 -10.53 -2.83 9.74
CA LYS A 221 -9.67 -2.08 10.68
C LYS A 221 -8.22 -2.60 10.72
N PRO A 222 -7.48 -2.62 9.59
CA PRO A 222 -6.09 -3.02 9.57
C PRO A 222 -5.23 -2.04 10.38
N GLU A 223 -4.13 -2.55 10.93
CA GLU A 223 -3.07 -1.74 11.54
C GLU A 223 -1.92 -1.47 10.55
N LEU A 224 -1.85 -2.23 9.46
CA LEU A 224 -0.87 -2.08 8.38
C LEU A 224 -1.51 -2.47 7.04
N VAL A 225 -1.17 -1.76 5.97
CA VAL A 225 -1.52 -2.09 4.59
C VAL A 225 -0.26 -2.40 3.79
N LEU A 226 -0.24 -3.54 3.11
CA LEU A 226 0.75 -3.88 2.09
C LEU A 226 0.08 -3.73 0.72
N LEU A 227 0.68 -2.92 -0.14
CA LEU A 227 0.26 -2.74 -1.53
C LEU A 227 1.34 -3.31 -2.46
N VAL A 228 0.98 -4.37 -3.16
CA VAL A 228 1.90 -5.21 -3.93
C VAL A 228 1.74 -4.91 -5.42
N GLY A 229 2.36 -3.81 -5.86
CA GLY A 229 2.38 -3.40 -7.27
C GLY A 229 1.06 -2.88 -7.82
N ASP A 230 1.17 -2.29 -9.01
CA ASP A 230 0.09 -1.88 -9.89
C ASP A 230 -0.95 -1.00 -9.18
N VAL A 231 -0.50 0.20 -8.82
CA VAL A 231 -1.18 1.11 -7.91
C VAL A 231 -2.35 1.80 -8.59
N THR A 232 -2.09 2.52 -9.68
CA THR A 232 -3.05 3.50 -10.23
C THR A 232 -3.52 3.21 -11.64
N TYR A 233 -2.76 2.40 -12.39
CA TYR A 233 -2.97 2.17 -13.81
C TYR A 233 -3.05 3.47 -14.63
N ALA A 234 -2.26 4.49 -14.26
CA ALA A 234 -2.15 5.74 -15.03
C ALA A 234 -1.68 5.50 -16.47
N ASN A 235 -0.94 4.41 -16.71
CA ASN A 235 -0.49 3.94 -18.02
C ASN A 235 -1.58 3.17 -18.83
N LEU A 236 -2.83 3.12 -18.38
CA LEU A 236 -3.96 2.69 -19.22
C LEU A 236 -4.60 3.86 -19.98
N TYR A 237 -3.98 5.03 -19.91
CA TYR A 237 -4.48 6.27 -20.48
C TYR A 237 -3.45 6.94 -21.37
N LEU A 238 -3.94 7.56 -22.45
CA LEU A 238 -3.19 8.55 -23.20
C LEU A 238 -3.01 9.83 -22.37
N THR A 239 -2.00 10.62 -22.71
CA THR A 239 -1.70 11.92 -22.06
C THR A 239 -2.86 12.91 -22.10
N ASN A 240 -3.78 12.76 -23.06
CA ASN A 240 -4.98 13.59 -23.18
C ASN A 240 -6.16 13.14 -22.28
N GLY A 241 -6.00 12.05 -21.52
CA GLY A 241 -7.01 11.51 -20.61
C GLY A 241 -7.95 10.46 -21.22
N THR A 242 -7.72 10.03 -22.46
CA THR A 242 -8.46 8.91 -23.07
C THR A 242 -7.94 7.59 -22.51
N GLY A 243 -8.81 6.79 -21.88
CA GLY A 243 -8.45 5.50 -21.28
C GLY A 243 -8.90 4.29 -22.09
N SER A 244 -8.30 3.14 -21.84
CA SER A 244 -8.74 1.83 -22.33
C SER A 244 -8.48 0.73 -21.30
N ASP A 245 -9.29 -0.32 -21.30
CA ASP A 245 -9.09 -1.51 -20.46
C ASP A 245 -7.85 -2.32 -20.88
N CYS A 246 -7.35 -2.13 -22.09
CA CYS A 246 -6.13 -2.76 -22.59
C CYS A 246 -5.35 -1.76 -23.46
N TYR A 247 -4.26 -1.20 -22.91
CA TYR A 247 -3.43 -0.23 -23.62
C TYR A 247 -2.89 -0.80 -24.93
N SER A 248 -2.29 -2.00 -24.90
CA SER A 248 -1.72 -2.63 -26.10
C SER A 248 -2.76 -2.98 -27.16
N CYS A 249 -4.02 -3.20 -26.77
CA CYS A 249 -5.11 -3.50 -27.69
C CYS A 249 -5.67 -2.25 -28.38
N SER A 250 -5.58 -1.07 -27.73
CA SER A 250 -6.23 0.16 -28.21
C SER A 250 -5.27 1.21 -28.72
N PHE A 251 -4.03 1.22 -28.21
CA PHE A 251 -3.06 2.29 -28.40
C PHE A 251 -1.70 1.74 -28.86
N SER A 252 -1.69 0.65 -29.64
CA SER A 252 -0.46 0.01 -30.16
C SER A 252 0.42 0.96 -30.99
N GLU A 253 -0.19 1.96 -31.61
CA GLU A 253 0.48 2.89 -32.52
C GLU A 253 1.05 4.14 -31.83
N THR A 254 0.91 4.29 -30.51
CA THR A 254 1.48 5.44 -29.80
C THR A 254 3.01 5.38 -29.80
N PRO A 255 3.72 6.52 -29.92
CA PRO A 255 5.18 6.55 -30.03
C PRO A 255 5.91 6.07 -28.76
N ILE A 256 5.18 5.99 -27.64
CA ILE A 256 5.62 5.48 -26.35
C ILE A 256 4.39 4.99 -25.58
N HIS A 257 4.58 4.11 -24.59
CA HIS A 257 3.52 3.77 -23.64
C HIS A 257 3.20 5.01 -22.76
N GLU A 258 2.17 5.76 -23.14
CA GLU A 258 1.74 6.99 -22.49
C GLU A 258 1.18 6.77 -21.09
N THR A 259 1.04 7.86 -20.33
CA THR A 259 0.38 7.87 -19.03
C THR A 259 -0.45 9.13 -18.85
N TYR A 260 -1.57 9.02 -18.13
CA TYR A 260 -2.33 10.17 -17.61
C TYR A 260 -2.07 10.32 -16.11
N GLN A 261 -0.97 10.99 -15.79
CA GLN A 261 -0.48 11.19 -14.42
C GLN A 261 -1.51 11.73 -13.40
N PRO A 262 -2.53 12.54 -13.76
CA PRO A 262 -3.58 12.92 -12.81
C PRO A 262 -4.31 11.73 -12.15
N ARG A 263 -4.29 10.52 -12.73
CA ARG A 263 -4.79 9.30 -12.07
C ARG A 263 -4.06 9.02 -10.75
N TRP A 264 -2.77 9.33 -10.64
CA TRP A 264 -2.04 9.25 -9.38
C TRP A 264 -2.58 10.21 -8.32
N ASP A 265 -2.89 11.46 -8.71
CA ASP A 265 -3.46 12.43 -7.78
C ASP A 265 -4.88 12.07 -7.35
N TYR A 266 -5.67 11.53 -8.28
CA TYR A 266 -7.00 11.02 -7.99
C TYR A 266 -6.93 9.86 -6.99
N TRP A 267 -6.02 8.92 -7.21
CA TRP A 267 -5.80 7.79 -6.33
C TRP A 267 -5.33 8.24 -4.94
N GLY A 268 -4.36 9.14 -4.86
CA GLY A 268 -3.85 9.68 -3.59
C GLY A 268 -4.94 10.39 -2.79
N ARG A 269 -5.79 11.18 -3.44
CA ARG A 269 -6.93 11.87 -2.78
C ARG A 269 -7.98 10.87 -2.29
N PHE A 270 -8.28 9.87 -3.09
CA PHE A 270 -9.22 8.81 -2.73
C PHE A 270 -8.70 7.99 -1.53
N MET A 271 -7.43 7.59 -1.56
CA MET A 271 -6.82 6.73 -0.54
C MET A 271 -6.50 7.44 0.76
N GLN A 272 -6.32 8.78 0.75
CA GLN A 272 -5.99 9.58 1.94
C GLN A 272 -6.87 9.23 3.15
N TYR A 273 -8.15 8.92 2.97
CA TYR A 273 -9.03 8.56 4.09
C TYR A 273 -8.53 7.37 4.93
N LEU A 274 -7.90 6.39 4.28
CA LEU A 274 -7.28 5.21 4.88
C LEU A 274 -5.82 5.48 5.25
N VAL A 275 -5.00 5.89 4.28
CA VAL A 275 -3.54 5.89 4.43
C VAL A 275 -2.99 7.06 5.27
N SER A 276 -3.80 8.08 5.57
CA SER A 276 -3.45 9.10 6.59
C SER A 276 -3.56 8.58 8.04
N LYS A 277 -4.04 7.36 8.25
CA LYS A 277 -4.29 6.78 9.58
C LYS A 277 -3.65 5.41 9.76
N VAL A 278 -3.56 4.64 8.68
CA VAL A 278 -2.99 3.30 8.66
C VAL A 278 -1.74 3.33 7.79
N PRO A 279 -0.57 2.95 8.32
CA PRO A 279 0.65 2.88 7.52
C PRO A 279 0.48 2.00 6.27
N VAL A 280 0.96 2.48 5.14
CA VAL A 280 0.98 1.75 3.86
C VAL A 280 2.42 1.51 3.42
N MET A 281 2.72 0.27 3.01
CA MET A 281 4.01 -0.12 2.44
C MET A 281 3.76 -0.59 1.01
N VAL A 282 4.45 0.02 0.05
CA VAL A 282 4.22 -0.19 -1.38
C VAL A 282 5.46 -0.78 -2.02
N VAL A 283 5.31 -1.81 -2.84
CA VAL A 283 6.35 -2.25 -3.78
C VAL A 283 5.85 -2.04 -5.20
N GLU A 284 6.77 -1.76 -6.11
CA GLU A 284 6.46 -1.50 -7.52
C GLU A 284 5.88 -2.73 -8.24
N GLY A 285 5.03 -2.47 -9.24
CA GLY A 285 4.66 -3.40 -10.29
C GLY A 285 4.97 -2.83 -11.68
N ASN A 286 4.65 -3.57 -12.74
CA ASN A 286 4.96 -3.13 -14.10
C ASN A 286 4.19 -1.88 -14.50
N HIS A 287 3.01 -1.63 -13.93
CA HIS A 287 2.25 -0.42 -14.25
C HIS A 287 2.93 0.84 -13.71
N GLU A 288 3.90 0.72 -12.81
CA GLU A 288 4.72 1.84 -12.33
C GLU A 288 5.96 2.13 -13.21
N ILE A 289 6.27 1.30 -14.22
CA ILE A 289 7.46 1.52 -15.10
C ILE A 289 7.38 2.90 -15.76
N GLU A 290 6.21 3.26 -16.31
CA GLU A 290 5.86 4.60 -16.83
C GLU A 290 7.01 5.32 -17.59
N PRO A 291 7.49 4.76 -18.71
CA PRO A 291 8.65 5.28 -19.43
C PRO A 291 8.41 6.69 -19.95
N GLN A 292 9.44 7.53 -19.92
CA GLN A 292 9.40 8.92 -20.36
C GLN A 292 10.73 9.45 -20.89
N ALA A 293 10.79 10.74 -21.23
CA ALA A 293 11.99 11.42 -21.70
C ALA A 293 13.22 11.14 -20.80
N GLY A 294 14.37 10.95 -21.45
CA GLY A 294 15.62 10.61 -20.76
C GLY A 294 15.69 9.17 -20.26
N ASN A 295 14.86 8.27 -20.80
CA ASN A 295 14.80 6.86 -20.41
C ASN A 295 14.52 6.64 -18.91
N GLN A 296 13.81 7.58 -18.30
CA GLN A 296 13.43 7.49 -16.89
C GLN A 296 12.21 6.58 -16.75
N THR A 297 12.18 5.85 -15.64
CA THR A 297 11.10 4.93 -15.26
C THR A 297 10.82 5.06 -13.75
N PHE A 298 9.63 4.64 -13.31
CA PHE A 298 9.22 4.65 -11.89
C PHE A 298 9.28 6.00 -11.18
N VAL A 299 9.23 7.10 -11.93
CA VAL A 299 9.41 8.44 -11.38
C VAL A 299 8.24 8.80 -10.45
N ALA A 300 7.00 8.52 -10.84
CA ALA A 300 5.83 8.76 -9.99
C ALA A 300 5.86 7.91 -8.70
N TYR A 301 6.13 6.61 -8.82
CA TYR A 301 6.26 5.68 -7.70
C TYR A 301 7.31 6.14 -6.68
N SER A 302 8.54 6.41 -7.16
CA SER A 302 9.66 6.76 -6.29
C SER A 302 9.52 8.14 -5.65
N SER A 303 8.75 9.02 -6.29
CA SER A 303 8.52 10.38 -5.81
C SER A 303 7.36 10.48 -4.82
N ARG A 304 6.31 9.66 -4.96
CA ARG A 304 5.05 9.83 -4.19
C ARG A 304 5.02 9.09 -2.87
N PHE A 305 5.77 8.01 -2.75
CA PHE A 305 5.79 7.19 -1.53
C PHE A 305 7.10 7.39 -0.77
N ALA A 306 7.02 7.33 0.56
CA ALA A 306 8.19 7.23 1.41
C ALA A 306 8.51 5.74 1.65
N PHE A 307 9.79 5.40 1.54
CA PHE A 307 10.31 4.05 1.72
C PHE A 307 11.40 4.04 2.80
N PRO A 308 11.49 3.00 3.63
CA PRO A 308 12.55 2.86 4.63
C PRO A 308 13.86 2.38 4.00
N SER A 309 14.23 2.91 2.82
CA SER A 309 15.36 2.42 2.04
C SER A 309 16.65 2.54 2.85
N GLU A 310 17.01 3.76 3.26
CA GLU A 310 18.21 4.02 4.05
C GLU A 310 18.16 3.31 5.41
N GLU A 311 17.00 3.32 6.09
CA GLU A 311 16.87 2.71 7.42
C GLU A 311 16.98 1.19 7.42
N SER A 312 16.63 0.57 6.29
CA SER A 312 16.76 -0.87 6.09
C SER A 312 18.10 -1.28 5.49
N GLY A 313 18.97 -0.31 5.18
CA GLY A 313 20.24 -0.54 4.49
C GLY A 313 20.11 -0.81 2.99
N SER A 314 18.94 -0.53 2.40
CA SER A 314 18.73 -0.58 0.95
C SER A 314 19.17 0.72 0.29
N SER A 315 19.81 0.62 -0.87
CA SER A 315 20.11 1.77 -1.74
C SER A 315 18.97 2.16 -2.68
N SER A 316 17.80 1.51 -2.57
CA SER A 316 16.72 1.61 -3.57
C SER A 316 15.33 1.76 -2.96
N THR A 317 14.45 2.46 -3.68
CA THR A 317 13.01 2.53 -3.40
C THR A 317 12.25 1.29 -3.88
N PHE A 318 12.89 0.43 -4.68
CA PHE A 318 12.25 -0.76 -5.29
C PHE A 318 12.29 -2.00 -4.40
N TYR A 319 13.14 -2.00 -3.38
CA TYR A 319 13.24 -3.07 -2.40
C TYR A 319 13.71 -2.53 -1.06
N TYR A 320 13.18 -3.06 0.01
CA TYR A 320 13.50 -2.65 1.37
C TYR A 320 12.94 -3.66 2.36
N SER A 321 13.34 -3.54 3.62
CA SER A 321 12.79 -4.35 4.70
C SER A 321 12.33 -3.49 5.88
N PHE A 322 11.44 -4.03 6.70
CA PHE A 322 11.00 -3.38 7.93
C PHE A 322 10.44 -4.40 8.91
N ASN A 323 10.40 -4.03 10.19
CA ASN A 323 9.79 -4.83 11.23
C ASN A 323 8.42 -4.26 11.63
N ALA A 324 7.43 -5.13 11.73
CA ALA A 324 6.12 -4.81 12.31
C ALA A 324 5.78 -5.84 13.38
N GLY A 325 6.06 -5.50 14.65
CA GLY A 325 6.07 -6.50 15.71
C GLY A 325 7.08 -7.60 15.43
N GLY A 326 6.71 -8.86 15.69
CA GLY A 326 7.50 -10.06 15.47
C GLY A 326 7.62 -10.51 14.02
N ILE A 327 7.24 -9.68 13.05
CA ILE A 327 7.33 -9.99 11.62
C ILE A 327 8.41 -9.11 10.99
N HIS A 328 9.36 -9.76 10.33
CA HIS A 328 10.33 -9.10 9.45
C HIS A 328 9.83 -9.19 8.01
N PHE A 329 9.43 -8.06 7.45
CA PHE A 329 8.98 -7.94 6.07
C PHE A 329 10.14 -7.63 5.14
N ILE A 330 10.15 -8.28 3.97
CA ILE A 330 11.05 -7.97 2.86
C ILE A 330 10.17 -7.70 1.65
N MET A 331 10.22 -6.47 1.14
CA MET A 331 9.52 -6.04 -0.08
C MET A 331 10.51 -6.12 -1.23
N LEU A 332 10.21 -6.94 -2.24
CA LEU A 332 11.07 -7.17 -3.40
C LEU A 332 10.34 -6.74 -4.68
N GLY A 333 10.84 -5.72 -5.36
CA GLY A 333 10.40 -5.32 -6.69
C GLY A 333 10.80 -6.36 -7.73
N ALA A 334 9.88 -6.69 -8.63
CA ALA A 334 10.07 -7.71 -9.67
C ALA A 334 10.66 -7.15 -10.97
N TYR A 335 10.66 -5.83 -11.15
CA TYR A 335 11.01 -5.15 -12.41
C TYR A 335 12.38 -4.47 -12.35
N ILE A 336 13.23 -5.00 -11.47
CA ILE A 336 14.63 -4.64 -11.26
C ILE A 336 15.47 -5.93 -11.24
N VAL A 337 16.78 -5.87 -11.50
CA VAL A 337 17.57 -7.11 -11.68
C VAL A 337 17.83 -7.84 -10.38
N ILE A 338 17.16 -8.97 -10.20
CA ILE A 338 17.45 -9.88 -9.11
C ILE A 338 18.55 -10.86 -9.58
N THR A 339 19.74 -10.85 -8.94
CA THR A 339 20.69 -11.97 -9.09
C THR A 339 20.69 -12.84 -7.84
N ASN A 340 20.24 -14.09 -8.00
CA ASN A 340 20.23 -15.08 -6.94
C ASN A 340 21.49 -15.94 -7.01
N GLN A 341 22.25 -15.97 -5.92
CA GLN A 341 23.18 -17.07 -5.67
C GLN A 341 22.66 -17.86 -4.45
N VAL A 342 22.06 -19.02 -4.72
CA VAL A 342 21.90 -20.05 -3.67
C VAL A 342 23.30 -20.49 -3.32
N LYS A 343 23.69 -20.25 -2.09
CA LYS A 343 25.04 -20.51 -1.70
C LYS A 343 25.18 -21.86 -0.96
N ASN A 344 24.19 -22.25 -0.15
CA ASN A 344 23.85 -23.66 0.16
C ASN A 344 22.38 -23.82 0.65
N GLU A 345 22.04 -24.97 1.24
CA GLU A 345 20.73 -25.32 1.85
C GLU A 345 20.21 -24.41 2.99
N THR A 346 21.05 -23.60 3.62
CA THR A 346 20.73 -22.70 4.75
C THR A 346 21.01 -21.21 4.50
N TRP A 347 21.84 -20.87 3.50
CA TRP A 347 22.14 -19.49 3.10
C TRP A 347 21.79 -19.22 1.64
N ALA A 348 20.94 -18.20 1.45
CA ALA A 348 20.80 -17.54 0.17
C ALA A 348 21.44 -16.15 0.27
N LEU A 349 22.41 -15.88 -0.62
CA LEU A 349 22.90 -14.52 -0.85
C LEU A 349 22.07 -13.93 -1.98
N TRP A 350 21.32 -12.90 -1.64
CA TRP A 350 20.61 -12.09 -2.62
C TRP A 350 21.47 -10.86 -2.87
N THR A 351 22.01 -10.76 -4.08
CA THR A 351 22.76 -9.59 -4.54
C THR A 351 21.96 -8.91 -5.64
N TRP A 352 21.84 -7.60 -5.58
CA TRP A 352 21.14 -6.82 -6.62
C TRP A 352 22.13 -5.97 -7.42
N HIS A 353 21.98 -5.94 -8.74
CA HIS A 353 22.78 -5.11 -9.65
C HIS A 353 21.85 -4.37 -10.63
N ARG A 354 22.30 -3.28 -11.26
CA ARG A 354 21.49 -2.50 -12.22
C ARG A 354 21.39 -3.23 -13.57
N ASN A 355 20.25 -3.17 -14.26
CA ASN A 355 20.14 -3.72 -15.63
C ASN A 355 20.58 -2.65 -16.62
N GLN A 356 21.46 -3.06 -17.53
CA GLN A 356 22.04 -2.36 -18.67
C GLN A 356 23.32 -1.54 -18.39
N ASP A 357 24.29 -1.87 -19.24
CA ASP A 357 25.66 -1.40 -19.42
C ASP A 357 26.78 -2.01 -18.56
N SER A 358 27.88 -2.23 -19.28
CA SER A 358 29.05 -3.09 -19.11
C SER A 358 29.96 -2.82 -17.92
N ASP A 359 29.45 -2.29 -16.81
CA ASP A 359 30.28 -1.91 -15.67
C ASP A 359 30.13 -2.88 -14.49
N GLY A 360 31.23 -3.59 -14.22
CA GLY A 360 31.35 -4.41 -13.03
C GLY A 360 31.50 -3.58 -11.76
N LYS A 361 30.83 -4.06 -10.71
CA LYS A 361 31.24 -4.00 -9.29
C LYS A 361 30.64 -2.94 -8.35
N ILE A 362 29.32 -2.72 -8.34
CA ILE A 362 28.64 -2.33 -7.08
C ILE A 362 27.27 -3.03 -7.02
N GLY A 363 26.99 -3.72 -5.92
CA GLY A 363 25.69 -4.34 -5.62
C GLY A 363 25.55 -4.63 -4.13
N ASP A 364 24.36 -4.36 -3.60
CA ASP A 364 24.03 -4.58 -2.19
C ASP A 364 23.60 -6.04 -1.94
N GLN A 365 23.80 -6.51 -0.71
CA GLN A 365 23.65 -7.91 -0.32
C GLN A 365 22.69 -8.07 0.85
N ILE A 366 21.69 -8.94 0.73
CA ILE A 366 20.90 -9.43 1.87
C ILE A 366 21.12 -10.93 2.07
N TYR A 367 21.38 -11.31 3.32
CA TYR A 367 21.50 -12.70 3.75
C TYR A 367 20.15 -13.17 4.27
N ILE A 368 19.50 -14.09 3.55
CA ILE A 368 18.34 -14.81 4.07
C ILE A 368 18.85 -16.10 4.70
N VAL A 369 18.81 -16.16 6.04
CA VAL A 369 19.25 -17.31 6.83
C VAL A 369 18.03 -18.12 7.25
N ARG A 370 17.90 -19.34 6.73
CA ARG A 370 16.95 -20.33 7.25
C ARG A 370 17.63 -21.04 8.42
N GLN A 371 17.09 -20.96 9.63
CA GLN A 371 17.56 -21.72 10.81
C GLN A 371 16.93 -23.12 10.80
N PRO A 372 17.61 -24.19 10.35
CA PRO A 372 17.03 -25.55 10.34
C PRO A 372 16.95 -26.14 11.75
N ASP A 373 17.78 -25.64 12.66
CA ASP A 373 17.99 -26.15 14.01
C ASP A 373 16.79 -25.91 14.94
N LYS A 374 15.80 -25.12 14.50
CA LYS A 374 14.56 -24.82 15.24
C LYS A 374 13.33 -25.56 14.74
N CYS A 375 13.44 -26.43 13.74
CA CYS A 375 12.38 -27.38 13.41
C CYS A 375 12.71 -28.74 14.04
N PRO A 376 12.14 -29.10 15.22
CA PRO A 376 12.19 -30.48 15.64
C PRO A 376 11.25 -31.28 14.74
N LYS A 377 11.77 -31.86 13.66
CA LYS A 377 11.21 -33.11 13.17
C LYS A 377 11.48 -34.14 14.28
N GLN A 378 10.53 -34.32 15.19
CA GLN A 378 10.45 -35.56 15.93
C GLN A 378 10.25 -36.67 14.91
N SER A 379 11.35 -37.31 14.53
CA SER A 379 11.35 -38.60 13.87
C SER A 379 10.70 -39.60 14.84
N THR A 380 9.38 -39.77 14.76
CA THR A 380 8.78 -41.02 15.20
C THR A 380 9.28 -42.10 14.26
N ARG A 381 10.30 -42.84 14.73
CA ARG A 381 10.66 -44.14 14.19
C ARG A 381 9.38 -44.96 14.09
N THR A 382 8.97 -45.29 12.87
CA THR A 382 8.11 -46.45 12.64
C THR A 382 8.86 -47.40 11.71
N LYS A 383 8.86 -48.65 12.14
CA LYS A 383 9.76 -49.75 11.77
C LYS A 383 9.86 -49.99 10.26
N CYS A 384 11.08 -50.32 9.85
CA CYS A 384 11.36 -51.04 8.61
C CYS A 384 10.39 -52.22 8.44
N TRP A 385 9.74 -52.28 7.29
CA TRP A 385 9.31 -53.53 6.68
C TRP A 385 9.98 -53.60 5.32
N PHE A 386 10.98 -54.50 5.23
CA PHE A 386 11.40 -55.06 3.96
C PHE A 386 10.26 -55.94 3.43
N ALA A 387 10.01 -55.87 2.13
CA ALA A 387 9.50 -57.00 1.36
C ALA A 387 9.96 -56.84 -0.09
N ASP A 388 10.71 -57.84 -0.53
CA ASP A 388 11.26 -58.05 -1.87
C ASP A 388 10.17 -58.19 -2.95
N ILE A 389 10.41 -57.60 -4.13
CA ILE A 389 10.63 -58.23 -5.46
C ILE A 389 10.88 -57.09 -6.47
#